data_AF-A0A1C1YXF6-F1
#
_entry.id   AF-A0A1C1YXF6-F1
#
_cell.length_a   1.000
_cell.length_b   1.000
_cell.length_c   1.000
_cell.angle_alpha   90.00
_cell.angle_beta   90.00
_cell.angle_gamma   90.00
#
_symmetry.space_group_name_H-M   'P 1'
#
loop_
_entity.id
_entity.type
_entity.pdbx_description
1 polymer ?
#
loop_
_entity_poly.entity_id
_entity_poly.type
_entity_poly.pdbx_seq_one_letter_code
_entity_poly.pdbx_strand_id
1 'polypeptide(L)'
;MINRFIPFLLALSALMPFSPPSFAQDGTWRHGMSMINELKYAQGFAHFDYVNPDAPKGGTLHLSEEGTFDSLNPILAKGQLAVGLGLVFDTLMKPSEDEVSASYGLIAESVSFPDDISKVTFRLRAEAKWPDGEPVTPEDVVFSFTKATELNPLQAQYYAHVVSAEKTGEREVTFRFDQTNNKELPHILGQILVLPKHWWEGQDKAGNTRDIGRTTLEPVMGSGPYRIASMAAGSSIRYELRDDYWARNLNVNVGHDNFGAIEYAYFTDANVEFESFRAGNIDFRQENSASKWATAYDFPAIQNGEIKREEIANPLRARGIMQAMVPNLRRDKFKDIRVRKALNYAFDFEDLNRNLAFDAFDRIDSYFWGTELASSGLPEGREKEILEGLKDKVPPEVFTTPYTNPVGGDAQKARANLRQALALFREAGYDLKDQKLVNAKTGEPFELEILLPSQSFERSVLPYVSNLKKIGIDARIRTVDSSQYTNRVRSFDYDMIWGLWAQTLNPGNEQTNYWGSSSVDREGSSNYAGISDPAIDELIRRIIFAQERDEQVALVKALDRVLLAHHYVVPLFYSKAFKVAYRATLAHPAELPYYGIGFPEIWWSTEAQ
;
A
#
# COMPACT_ATOMS: atom_id res chain seq x y z
N MET A 1 -64.63 63.36 -50.50
CA MET A 1 -64.45 62.04 -51.15
C MET A 1 -63.81 61.10 -50.13
N ILE A 2 -64.50 59.98 -49.81
CA ILE A 2 -63.98 58.60 -49.53
C ILE A 2 -62.76 58.50 -48.56
N ASN A 3 -62.72 57.79 -47.44
CA ASN A 3 -63.50 56.71 -46.83
C ASN A 3 -63.19 56.65 -45.30
N ARG A 4 -64.10 56.10 -44.49
CA ARG A 4 -63.93 55.73 -43.07
C ARG A 4 -63.03 54.50 -42.92
N PHE A 5 -62.34 54.29 -41.79
CA PHE A 5 -62.41 53.05 -40.97
C PHE A 5 -61.59 53.14 -39.65
N ILE A 6 -62.11 52.44 -38.63
CA ILE A 6 -61.73 52.33 -37.21
C ILE A 6 -60.65 51.24 -37.01
N PRO A 7 -59.74 51.31 -36.03
CA PRO A 7 -58.95 50.15 -35.62
C PRO A 7 -59.60 49.40 -34.44
N PHE A 8 -59.65 48.08 -34.58
CA PHE A 8 -60.15 47.08 -33.62
C PHE A 8 -59.00 46.58 -32.73
N LEU A 9 -59.24 46.46 -31.42
CA LEU A 9 -58.33 45.82 -30.45
C LEU A 9 -58.31 44.29 -30.64
N LEU A 10 -57.12 43.69 -30.53
CA LEU A 10 -56.92 42.24 -30.46
C LEU A 10 -56.04 41.91 -29.24
N ALA A 11 -56.61 41.11 -28.33
CA ALA A 11 -55.97 40.62 -27.11
C ALA A 11 -55.01 39.46 -27.43
N LEU A 12 -53.81 39.49 -26.86
CA LEU A 12 -52.80 38.44 -27.00
C LEU A 12 -52.68 37.65 -25.69
N SER A 13 -52.99 36.34 -25.75
CA SER A 13 -52.82 35.38 -24.67
C SER A 13 -51.35 35.01 -24.49
N ALA A 14 -50.84 35.06 -23.26
CA ALA A 14 -49.48 34.67 -22.90
C ALA A 14 -49.36 33.14 -22.76
N LEU A 15 -48.51 32.52 -23.58
CA LEU A 15 -48.02 31.15 -23.43
C LEU A 15 -46.71 31.19 -22.62
N MET A 16 -46.68 30.55 -21.44
CA MET A 16 -45.44 30.31 -20.70
C MET A 16 -44.66 29.16 -21.35
N PRO A 17 -43.33 29.31 -21.57
CA PRO A 17 -42.50 28.23 -22.09
C PRO A 17 -42.20 27.21 -20.98
N PHE A 18 -42.53 25.95 -21.23
CA PHE A 18 -42.01 24.80 -20.47
C PHE A 18 -40.50 24.72 -20.69
N SER A 19 -39.72 24.85 -19.61
CA SER A 19 -38.29 24.49 -19.64
C SER A 19 -38.17 22.96 -19.54
N PRO A 20 -37.44 22.28 -20.44
CA PRO A 20 -37.18 20.85 -20.30
C PRO A 20 -36.30 20.60 -19.07
N PRO A 21 -36.35 19.40 -18.47
CA PRO A 21 -35.46 19.02 -17.38
C PRO A 21 -34.00 19.09 -17.85
N SER A 22 -33.16 19.70 -17.02
CA SER A 22 -31.70 19.74 -17.19
C SER A 22 -31.16 18.32 -17.13
N PHE A 23 -30.80 17.74 -18.28
CA PHE A 23 -29.97 16.54 -18.30
C PHE A 23 -28.61 16.91 -17.70
N ALA A 24 -28.14 16.13 -16.72
CA ALA A 24 -26.79 16.24 -16.19
C ALA A 24 -25.80 16.24 -17.36
N GLN A 25 -24.92 17.26 -17.43
CA GLN A 25 -23.83 17.27 -18.40
C GLN A 25 -23.00 16.00 -18.18
N ASP A 26 -22.95 15.11 -19.17
CA ASP A 26 -21.95 14.07 -19.18
C ASP A 26 -20.57 14.74 -19.25
N GLY A 27 -19.71 14.43 -18.28
CA GLY A 27 -18.43 15.12 -18.08
C GLY A 27 -17.48 14.97 -19.27
N THR A 28 -16.46 15.83 -19.33
CA THR A 28 -15.41 15.76 -20.35
C THR A 28 -14.66 14.43 -20.29
N TRP A 29 -14.50 13.77 -21.45
CA TRP A 29 -13.66 12.59 -21.59
C TRP A 29 -12.18 12.97 -21.50
N ARG A 30 -11.43 12.25 -20.67
CA ARG A 30 -10.00 12.48 -20.38
C ARG A 30 -9.21 11.20 -20.68
N HIS A 31 -7.97 11.32 -21.18
CA HIS A 31 -7.09 10.17 -21.47
C HIS A 31 -6.38 9.61 -20.23
N GLY A 32 -6.41 10.38 -19.14
CA GLY A 32 -5.81 10.05 -17.86
C GLY A 32 -6.51 10.80 -16.73
N MET A 33 -6.10 10.54 -15.50
CA MET A 33 -6.54 11.29 -14.33
C MET A 33 -5.40 11.44 -13.31
N SER A 34 -5.42 12.54 -12.57
CA SER A 34 -4.48 12.80 -11.48
C SER A 34 -5.23 13.45 -10.31
N MET A 35 -4.83 13.11 -9.08
CA MET A 35 -5.43 13.67 -7.87
C MET A 35 -4.71 14.92 -7.34
N ILE A 36 -3.45 15.12 -7.72
CA ILE A 36 -2.59 16.19 -7.15
C ILE A 36 -2.28 17.25 -8.18
N ASN A 37 -1.59 16.87 -9.26
CA ASN A 37 -1.08 17.79 -10.28
C ASN A 37 -1.79 17.60 -11.62
N GLU A 38 -1.58 18.50 -12.57
CA GLU A 38 -1.89 18.21 -13.97
C GLU A 38 -1.07 17.02 -14.46
N LEU A 39 -1.62 16.27 -15.43
CA LEU A 39 -0.93 15.12 -16.04
C LEU A 39 0.33 15.60 -16.77
N LYS A 40 1.46 14.97 -16.46
CA LYS A 40 2.74 15.19 -17.15
C LYS A 40 2.64 14.81 -18.64
N TYR A 41 2.00 13.68 -18.95
CA TYR A 41 1.93 13.16 -20.31
C TYR A 41 0.64 13.60 -21.01
N ALA A 42 0.80 14.38 -22.09
CA ALA A 42 -0.31 14.84 -22.92
C ALA A 42 -0.99 13.68 -23.67
N GLN A 43 -2.23 13.90 -24.13
CA GLN A 43 -2.93 12.92 -24.95
C GLN A 43 -2.11 12.57 -26.20
N GLY A 44 -1.91 11.26 -26.44
CA GLY A 44 -1.13 10.78 -27.58
C GLY A 44 0.39 10.81 -27.40
N PHE A 45 0.89 10.96 -26.16
CA PHE A 45 2.31 10.77 -25.86
C PHE A 45 2.81 9.40 -26.38
N ALA A 46 4.07 9.33 -26.81
CA ALA A 46 4.62 8.12 -27.45
C ALA A 46 4.90 6.98 -26.47
N HIS A 47 5.54 7.31 -25.35
CA HIS A 47 5.87 6.40 -24.25
C HIS A 47 6.21 7.22 -23.00
N PHE A 48 6.30 6.58 -21.83
CA PHE A 48 6.78 7.25 -20.62
C PHE A 48 8.26 7.65 -20.75
N ASP A 49 8.68 8.75 -20.11
CA ASP A 49 10.06 9.28 -20.25
C ASP A 49 11.11 8.34 -19.64
N TYR A 50 10.70 7.53 -18.67
CA TYR A 50 11.58 6.65 -17.91
C TYR A 50 11.78 5.27 -18.55
N VAL A 51 11.34 5.04 -19.79
CA VAL A 51 11.52 3.74 -20.47
C VAL A 51 12.57 3.78 -21.57
N ASN A 52 13.09 2.60 -21.91
CA ASN A 52 13.77 2.39 -23.19
C ASN A 52 12.77 1.80 -24.20
N PRO A 53 12.31 2.55 -25.22
CA PRO A 53 11.36 2.04 -26.21
C PRO A 53 11.95 0.92 -27.08
N ASP A 54 13.28 0.85 -27.18
CA ASP A 54 14.03 -0.14 -27.95
C ASP A 54 14.58 -1.27 -27.05
N ALA A 55 14.05 -1.44 -25.84
CA ALA A 55 14.46 -2.52 -24.94
C ALA A 55 14.22 -3.89 -25.61
N PRO A 56 15.25 -4.77 -25.67
CA PRO A 56 15.11 -6.07 -26.31
C PRO A 56 14.13 -6.95 -25.54
N LYS A 57 13.31 -7.71 -26.28
CA LYS A 57 12.31 -8.62 -25.74
C LYS A 57 12.86 -10.04 -25.70
N GLY A 58 12.98 -10.64 -24.52
CA GLY A 58 13.41 -12.03 -24.40
C GLY A 58 14.18 -12.32 -23.12
N GLY A 59 14.89 -13.45 -23.12
CA GLY A 59 15.56 -13.97 -21.92
C GLY A 59 14.58 -14.51 -20.88
N THR A 60 15.13 -15.12 -19.82
CA THR A 60 14.39 -15.52 -18.62
C THR A 60 14.98 -14.77 -17.44
N LEU A 61 14.11 -14.15 -16.63
CA LEU A 61 14.45 -13.53 -15.36
C LEU A 61 14.16 -14.51 -14.23
N HIS A 62 15.18 -14.95 -13.51
CA HIS A 62 15.06 -15.80 -12.33
C HIS A 62 15.01 -14.96 -11.05
N LEU A 63 13.92 -15.06 -10.31
CA LEU A 63 13.65 -14.33 -9.07
C LEU A 63 13.42 -15.30 -7.91
N SER A 64 13.53 -14.77 -6.70
CA SER A 64 13.21 -15.50 -5.47
C SER A 64 12.17 -14.76 -4.63
N GLU A 65 11.43 -15.52 -3.83
CA GLU A 65 10.48 -15.01 -2.84
C GLU A 65 10.58 -15.83 -1.54
N GLU A 66 10.44 -15.18 -0.40
CA GLU A 66 10.35 -15.87 0.90
C GLU A 66 8.92 -16.37 1.14
N GLY A 67 8.76 -17.64 1.52
CA GLY A 67 7.45 -18.22 1.91
C GLY A 67 6.90 -19.25 0.92
N THR A 68 5.59 -19.21 0.68
CA THR A 68 4.86 -20.15 -0.20
C THR A 68 3.59 -19.47 -0.74
N PHE A 69 2.91 -20.13 -1.69
CA PHE A 69 1.60 -19.75 -2.20
C PHE A 69 0.67 -20.96 -2.26
N ASP A 70 -0.63 -20.72 -2.12
CA ASP A 70 -1.68 -21.75 -2.23
C ASP A 70 -2.89 -21.31 -3.07
N SER A 71 -2.83 -20.12 -3.69
CA SER A 71 -3.91 -19.57 -4.50
C SER A 71 -3.40 -18.74 -5.68
N LEU A 72 -4.08 -18.90 -6.81
CA LEU A 72 -3.98 -18.08 -8.02
C LEU A 72 -5.24 -17.22 -8.24
N ASN A 73 -6.15 -17.19 -7.29
CA ASN A 73 -7.35 -16.34 -7.34
C ASN A 73 -7.05 -14.95 -6.74
N PRO A 74 -7.00 -13.87 -7.54
CA PRO A 74 -6.46 -12.58 -7.10
C PRO A 74 -7.37 -11.78 -6.16
N ILE A 75 -8.65 -12.15 -6.01
CA ILE A 75 -9.63 -11.30 -5.29
C ILE A 75 -9.98 -11.77 -3.89
N LEU A 76 -9.54 -12.96 -3.47
CA LEU A 76 -9.93 -13.51 -2.17
C LEU A 76 -9.16 -12.90 -1.00
N ALA A 77 -9.84 -12.74 0.13
CA ALA A 77 -9.18 -12.44 1.40
C ALA A 77 -8.44 -13.67 1.98
N LYS A 78 -8.77 -14.88 1.53
CA LYS A 78 -8.20 -16.16 2.02
C LYS A 78 -7.17 -16.72 1.05
N GLY A 79 -6.20 -17.46 1.58
CA GLY A 79 -5.08 -18.02 0.83
C GLY A 79 -3.87 -17.08 0.78
N GLN A 80 -2.75 -17.63 0.35
CA GLN A 80 -1.50 -16.93 0.03
C GLN A 80 -1.37 -16.86 -1.49
N LEU A 81 -1.41 -15.65 -2.05
CA LEU A 81 -1.33 -15.40 -3.48
C LEU A 81 0.08 -15.67 -4.00
N ALA A 82 0.18 -16.22 -5.21
CA ALA A 82 1.46 -16.32 -5.90
C ALA A 82 2.02 -14.91 -6.23
N VAL A 83 3.31 -14.70 -5.95
CA VAL A 83 4.05 -13.52 -6.42
C VAL A 83 4.03 -13.44 -7.95
N GLY A 84 3.95 -12.23 -8.50
CA GLY A 84 3.90 -12.01 -9.95
C GLY A 84 2.51 -12.21 -10.58
N LEU A 85 1.47 -12.56 -9.81
CA LEU A 85 0.12 -12.76 -10.37
C LEU A 85 -0.46 -11.50 -11.03
N GLY A 86 0.00 -10.30 -10.64
CA GLY A 86 -0.35 -9.04 -11.30
C GLY A 86 0.05 -8.98 -12.78
N LEU A 87 1.07 -9.74 -13.21
CA LEU A 87 1.51 -9.82 -14.62
C LEU A 87 0.44 -10.45 -15.54
N VAL A 88 -0.53 -11.16 -14.97
CA VAL A 88 -1.57 -11.90 -15.70
C VAL A 88 -2.80 -11.02 -15.97
N PHE A 89 -2.99 -9.92 -15.25
CA PHE A 89 -4.21 -9.12 -15.28
C PHE A 89 -3.92 -7.66 -15.59
N ASP A 90 -4.66 -7.05 -16.51
CA ASP A 90 -4.63 -5.60 -16.67
C ASP A 90 -5.67 -4.93 -15.76
N THR A 91 -5.42 -3.65 -15.46
CA THR A 91 -6.37 -2.73 -14.84
C THR A 91 -7.08 -1.86 -15.88
N LEU A 92 -8.08 -1.09 -15.44
CA LEU A 92 -8.71 -0.08 -16.30
C LEU A 92 -7.69 1.00 -16.74
N MET A 93 -6.82 1.43 -15.83
CA MET A 93 -5.81 2.47 -16.07
C MET A 93 -4.46 2.09 -15.48
N LYS A 94 -3.38 2.45 -16.18
CA LYS A 94 -2.00 2.20 -15.77
C LYS A 94 -1.42 3.41 -15.02
N PRO A 95 -0.92 3.25 -13.78
CA PRO A 95 -0.25 4.33 -13.07
C PRO A 95 1.09 4.69 -13.73
N SER A 96 1.53 5.95 -13.57
CA SER A 96 2.89 6.36 -13.91
C SER A 96 3.81 6.23 -12.70
N GLU A 97 5.06 5.82 -12.89
CA GLU A 97 6.07 5.72 -11.81
C GLU A 97 6.88 7.01 -11.58
N ASP A 98 6.64 8.05 -12.37
CA ASP A 98 7.28 9.36 -12.22
C ASP A 98 6.28 10.49 -11.86
N GLU A 99 5.03 10.13 -11.59
CA GLU A 99 3.98 11.04 -11.11
C GLU A 99 3.28 10.47 -9.88
N VAL A 100 2.90 11.34 -8.94
CA VAL A 100 2.12 10.93 -7.78
C VAL A 100 0.65 10.90 -8.14
N SER A 101 0.00 9.76 -7.92
CA SER A 101 -1.46 9.62 -8.06
C SER A 101 -1.99 9.97 -9.46
N ALA A 102 -1.19 9.70 -10.50
CA ALA A 102 -1.58 9.86 -11.89
C ALA A 102 -1.67 8.51 -12.61
N SER A 103 -2.69 8.34 -13.45
CA SER A 103 -2.89 7.14 -14.26
C SER A 103 -3.40 7.48 -15.66
N TYR A 104 -3.07 6.61 -16.61
CA TYR A 104 -3.34 6.74 -18.04
C TYR A 104 -4.11 5.54 -18.57
N GLY A 105 -4.88 5.73 -19.64
CA GLY A 105 -5.78 4.69 -20.15
C GLY A 105 -5.08 3.38 -20.57
N LEU A 106 -5.45 2.26 -19.92
CA LEU A 106 -5.07 0.89 -20.27
C LEU A 106 -6.26 0.16 -20.89
N ILE A 107 -7.00 -0.71 -20.18
CA ILE A 107 -8.24 -1.30 -20.71
C ILE A 107 -9.23 -0.19 -21.06
N ALA A 108 -9.32 0.86 -20.24
CA ALA A 108 -10.09 2.05 -20.55
C ALA A 108 -9.25 3.00 -21.42
N GLU A 109 -9.76 3.44 -22.58
CA GLU A 109 -9.12 4.49 -23.38
C GLU A 109 -9.37 5.90 -22.83
N SER A 110 -10.48 6.07 -22.11
CA SER A 110 -10.84 7.35 -21.53
C SER A 110 -11.73 7.21 -20.31
N VAL A 111 -11.70 8.24 -19.48
CA VAL A 111 -12.49 8.36 -18.25
C VAL A 111 -13.25 9.70 -18.22
N SER A 112 -14.46 9.69 -17.68
CA SER A 112 -15.27 10.88 -17.49
C SER A 112 -15.95 10.86 -16.12
N PHE A 113 -15.96 12.00 -15.45
CA PHE A 113 -16.70 12.25 -14.22
C PHE A 113 -17.12 13.73 -14.20
N PRO A 114 -18.30 14.05 -13.61
CA PRO A 114 -18.75 15.42 -13.40
C PRO A 114 -17.91 16.14 -12.33
N ASP A 115 -18.04 17.47 -12.26
CA ASP A 115 -17.28 18.31 -11.30
C ASP A 115 -17.52 17.92 -9.83
N ASP A 116 -18.71 17.43 -9.51
CA ASP A 116 -19.07 16.98 -8.15
C ASP A 116 -18.60 15.56 -7.83
N ILE A 117 -17.99 14.84 -8.78
CA ILE A 117 -17.51 13.47 -8.63
C ILE A 117 -18.60 12.55 -8.06
N SER A 118 -19.85 12.70 -8.50
CA SER A 118 -20.97 11.83 -8.10
C SER A 118 -21.00 10.47 -8.83
N LYS A 119 -20.27 10.37 -9.95
CA LYS A 119 -20.11 9.16 -10.74
C LYS A 119 -18.76 9.17 -11.47
N VAL A 120 -18.29 8.01 -11.90
CA VAL A 120 -17.21 7.89 -12.90
C VAL A 120 -17.64 6.94 -13.99
N THR A 121 -17.31 7.25 -15.24
CA THR A 121 -17.55 6.39 -16.40
C THR A 121 -16.24 6.11 -17.11
N PHE A 122 -15.94 4.84 -17.35
CA PHE A 122 -14.81 4.39 -18.13
C PHE A 122 -15.31 3.89 -19.49
N ARG A 123 -14.62 4.29 -20.56
CA ARG A 123 -14.84 3.76 -21.91
C ARG A 123 -13.72 2.78 -22.24
N LEU A 124 -14.08 1.53 -22.48
CA LEU A 124 -13.15 0.43 -22.76
C LEU A 124 -12.65 0.50 -24.21
N ARG A 125 -11.39 0.11 -24.43
CA ARG A 125 -10.79 -0.06 -25.75
C ARG A 125 -11.47 -1.20 -26.51
N ALA A 126 -11.71 -1.00 -27.81
CA ALA A 126 -12.28 -2.04 -28.65
C ALA A 126 -11.26 -3.16 -28.95
N GLU A 127 -9.98 -2.85 -28.77
CA GLU A 127 -8.84 -3.75 -28.96
C GLU A 127 -8.60 -4.67 -27.76
N ALA A 128 -9.19 -4.38 -26.60
CA ALA A 128 -8.98 -5.15 -25.38
C ALA A 128 -9.54 -6.57 -25.51
N LYS A 129 -8.68 -7.58 -25.33
CA LYS A 129 -9.00 -8.99 -25.56
C LYS A 129 -8.38 -9.92 -24.53
N TRP A 130 -9.11 -10.99 -24.25
CA TRP A 130 -8.64 -12.16 -23.52
C TRP A 130 -7.77 -13.07 -24.41
N PRO A 131 -6.96 -13.97 -23.82
CA PRO A 131 -6.13 -14.92 -24.58
C PRO A 131 -6.92 -15.89 -25.48
N ASP A 132 -8.18 -16.15 -25.18
CA ASP A 132 -9.07 -16.96 -26.02
C ASP A 132 -9.68 -16.19 -27.21
N GLY A 133 -9.36 -14.90 -27.33
CA GLY A 133 -9.82 -14.02 -28.39
C GLY A 133 -11.14 -13.31 -28.10
N GLU A 134 -11.82 -13.61 -26.98
CA GLU A 134 -13.03 -12.88 -26.58
C GLU A 134 -12.69 -11.43 -26.20
N PRO A 135 -13.57 -10.45 -26.52
CA PRO A 135 -13.34 -9.06 -26.13
C PRO A 135 -13.50 -8.87 -24.62
N VAL A 136 -12.75 -7.93 -24.05
CA VAL A 136 -13.00 -7.43 -22.69
C VAL A 136 -14.23 -6.51 -22.72
N THR A 137 -15.22 -6.80 -21.89
CA THR A 137 -16.54 -6.13 -21.92
C THR A 137 -16.84 -5.32 -20.64
N PRO A 138 -17.79 -4.36 -20.69
CA PRO A 138 -18.28 -3.71 -19.46
C PRO A 138 -18.82 -4.71 -18.43
N GLU A 139 -19.40 -5.82 -18.88
CA GLU A 139 -19.88 -6.91 -18.03
C GLU A 139 -18.74 -7.57 -17.22
N ASP A 140 -17.55 -7.71 -17.80
CA ASP A 140 -16.36 -8.22 -17.09
C ASP A 140 -15.94 -7.27 -15.96
N VAL A 141 -15.96 -5.96 -16.22
CA VAL A 141 -15.62 -4.94 -15.22
C VAL A 141 -16.62 -4.95 -14.06
N VAL A 142 -17.93 -4.98 -14.36
CA VAL A 142 -18.98 -5.07 -13.35
C VAL A 142 -18.85 -6.37 -12.54
N PHE A 143 -18.60 -7.50 -13.21
CA PHE A 143 -18.37 -8.78 -12.55
C PHE A 143 -17.18 -8.73 -11.58
N SER A 144 -16.06 -8.18 -12.05
CA SER A 144 -14.81 -8.08 -11.28
C SER A 144 -15.00 -7.27 -10.00
N PHE A 145 -15.58 -6.07 -10.13
CA PHE A 145 -15.87 -5.21 -8.99
C PHE A 145 -16.83 -5.86 -8.00
N THR A 146 -17.91 -6.44 -8.51
CA THR A 146 -18.94 -7.09 -7.68
C THR A 146 -18.33 -8.27 -6.92
N LYS A 147 -17.58 -9.15 -7.57
CA LYS A 147 -16.97 -10.31 -6.92
C LYS A 147 -15.88 -9.92 -5.93
N ALA A 148 -15.07 -8.91 -6.25
CA ALA A 148 -14.05 -8.41 -5.32
C ALA A 148 -14.69 -7.90 -4.02
N THR A 149 -15.76 -7.11 -4.10
CA THR A 149 -16.45 -6.57 -2.93
C THR A 149 -17.30 -7.61 -2.19
N GLU A 150 -17.91 -8.58 -2.88
CA GLU A 150 -18.65 -9.68 -2.25
C GLU A 150 -17.75 -10.64 -1.44
N LEU A 151 -16.57 -10.96 -1.98
CA LEU A 151 -15.71 -12.03 -1.45
C LEU A 151 -14.57 -11.54 -0.55
N ASN A 152 -14.31 -10.24 -0.53
CA ASN A 152 -13.23 -9.64 0.24
C ASN A 152 -13.73 -8.46 1.08
N PRO A 153 -13.88 -8.63 2.40
CA PRO A 153 -14.35 -7.57 3.30
C PRO A 153 -13.49 -6.29 3.27
N LEU A 154 -12.18 -6.40 2.96
CA LEU A 154 -11.31 -5.23 2.82
C LEU A 154 -11.67 -4.42 1.56
N GLN A 155 -11.95 -5.10 0.45
CA GLN A 155 -12.40 -4.45 -0.79
C GLN A 155 -13.81 -3.87 -0.61
N ALA A 156 -14.71 -4.57 0.07
CA ALA A 156 -16.05 -4.06 0.40
C ALA A 156 -15.99 -2.73 1.15
N GLN A 157 -15.08 -2.61 2.12
CA GLN A 157 -14.88 -1.37 2.85
C GLN A 157 -14.21 -0.30 1.97
N TYR A 158 -13.16 -0.67 1.23
CA TYR A 158 -12.42 0.27 0.41
C TYR A 158 -13.31 0.94 -0.64
N TYR A 159 -14.31 0.21 -1.14
CA TYR A 159 -15.32 0.69 -2.07
C TYR A 159 -16.70 0.93 -1.44
N ALA A 160 -16.80 1.12 -0.11
CA ALA A 160 -18.08 1.24 0.60
C ALA A 160 -19.00 2.36 0.06
N HIS A 161 -18.41 3.36 -0.59
CA HIS A 161 -19.09 4.51 -1.17
C HIS A 161 -19.46 4.35 -2.64
N VAL A 162 -19.22 3.18 -3.23
CA VAL A 162 -19.62 2.84 -4.60
C VAL A 162 -20.93 2.07 -4.54
N VAL A 163 -22.04 2.73 -4.88
CA VAL A 163 -23.40 2.17 -4.72
C VAL A 163 -23.88 1.36 -5.92
N SER A 164 -23.30 1.57 -7.11
CA SER A 164 -23.57 0.72 -8.26
C SER A 164 -22.41 0.72 -9.25
N ALA A 165 -22.32 -0.38 -10.02
CA ALA A 165 -21.46 -0.56 -11.17
C ALA A 165 -22.32 -1.12 -12.31
N GLU A 166 -22.46 -0.36 -13.39
CA GLU A 166 -23.43 -0.63 -14.44
C GLU A 166 -22.81 -0.50 -15.83
N LYS A 167 -23.16 -1.41 -16.74
CA LYS A 167 -22.97 -1.17 -18.17
C LYS A 167 -23.93 -0.08 -18.62
N THR A 168 -23.38 1.04 -19.06
CA THR A 168 -24.15 2.23 -19.48
C THR A 168 -24.05 2.52 -20.97
N GLY A 169 -23.16 1.80 -21.68
CA GLY A 169 -23.04 1.84 -23.13
C GLY A 169 -22.38 0.56 -23.66
N GLU A 170 -22.20 0.46 -24.96
CA GLU A 170 -21.61 -0.73 -25.60
C GLU A 170 -20.23 -1.07 -25.04
N ARG A 171 -19.40 -0.05 -24.82
CA ARG A 171 -18.05 -0.13 -24.22
C ARG A 171 -17.93 0.74 -22.96
N GLU A 172 -19.03 1.06 -22.31
CA GLU A 172 -19.02 2.01 -21.18
C GLU A 172 -19.53 1.37 -19.90
N VAL A 173 -18.77 1.56 -18.83
CA VAL A 173 -19.11 1.14 -17.47
C VAL A 173 -19.12 2.38 -16.57
N THR A 174 -20.22 2.60 -15.86
CA THR A 174 -20.39 3.70 -14.92
C THR A 174 -20.47 3.16 -13.50
N PHE A 175 -19.70 3.77 -12.61
CA PHE A 175 -19.81 3.60 -11.17
C PHE A 175 -20.47 4.83 -10.57
N ARG A 176 -21.39 4.63 -9.62
CA ARG A 176 -22.10 5.70 -8.92
C ARG A 176 -21.71 5.71 -7.45
N PHE A 177 -21.71 6.90 -6.85
CA PHE A 177 -21.28 7.08 -5.47
C PHE A 177 -22.41 7.63 -4.59
N ASP A 178 -22.39 7.29 -3.30
CA ASP A 178 -23.28 7.90 -2.28
C ASP A 178 -22.74 9.21 -1.70
N GLN A 179 -21.54 9.62 -2.13
CA GLN A 179 -20.87 10.84 -1.73
C GLN A 179 -20.40 11.63 -2.96
N THR A 180 -20.27 12.94 -2.77
CA THR A 180 -19.70 13.86 -3.76
C THR A 180 -18.33 14.35 -3.30
N ASN A 181 -17.53 14.85 -4.25
CA ASN A 181 -16.22 15.48 -4.03
C ASN A 181 -15.11 14.57 -3.50
N ASN A 182 -15.32 13.24 -3.41
CA ASN A 182 -14.23 12.32 -3.10
C ASN A 182 -13.39 12.04 -4.36
N LYS A 183 -12.27 12.76 -4.49
CA LYS A 183 -11.34 12.67 -5.64
C LYS A 183 -10.67 11.31 -5.78
N GLU A 184 -10.64 10.50 -4.72
CA GLU A 184 -10.01 9.19 -4.72
C GLU A 184 -10.86 8.14 -5.45
N LEU A 185 -12.19 8.21 -5.37
CA LEU A 185 -13.08 7.16 -5.91
C LEU A 185 -12.86 6.87 -7.40
N PRO A 186 -12.80 7.86 -8.31
CA PRO A 186 -12.49 7.60 -9.71
C PRO A 186 -11.11 6.94 -9.89
N HIS A 187 -10.12 7.36 -9.12
CA HIS A 187 -8.74 6.90 -9.25
C HIS A 187 -8.59 5.43 -8.86
N ILE A 188 -9.17 5.04 -7.72
CA ILE A 188 -9.07 3.67 -7.20
C ILE A 188 -9.88 2.68 -8.05
N LEU A 189 -11.00 3.11 -8.64
CA LEU A 189 -11.74 2.28 -9.60
C LEU A 189 -10.92 2.03 -10.88
N GLY A 190 -10.06 2.97 -11.26
CA GLY A 190 -9.10 2.78 -12.36
C GLY A 190 -8.08 1.65 -12.10
N GLN A 191 -7.88 1.25 -10.84
CA GLN A 191 -6.91 0.25 -10.41
C GLN A 191 -7.50 -1.16 -10.24
N ILE A 192 -8.79 -1.35 -10.51
CA ILE A 192 -9.42 -2.67 -10.40
C ILE A 192 -8.82 -3.63 -11.43
N LEU A 193 -8.44 -4.83 -10.97
CA LEU A 193 -8.10 -5.95 -11.85
C LEU A 193 -9.35 -6.43 -12.57
N VAL A 194 -9.31 -6.45 -13.90
CA VAL A 194 -10.44 -6.94 -14.72
C VAL A 194 -10.27 -8.45 -14.93
N LEU A 195 -11.33 -9.20 -14.59
CA LEU A 195 -11.40 -10.65 -14.62
C LEU A 195 -12.37 -11.13 -15.73
N PRO A 196 -12.04 -12.22 -16.44
CA PRO A 196 -12.91 -12.78 -17.48
C PRO A 196 -14.12 -13.48 -16.87
N LYS A 197 -15.30 -12.84 -16.95
CA LYS A 197 -16.54 -13.39 -16.39
C LYS A 197 -16.84 -14.78 -16.96
N HIS A 198 -16.74 -14.92 -18.28
CA HIS A 198 -17.05 -16.16 -18.99
C HIS A 198 -16.17 -17.33 -18.55
N TRP A 199 -14.90 -17.07 -18.22
CA TRP A 199 -13.97 -18.09 -17.74
C TRP A 199 -14.28 -18.53 -16.30
N TRP A 200 -14.55 -17.57 -15.41
CA TRP A 200 -14.86 -17.83 -14.01
C TRP A 200 -16.23 -18.49 -13.80
N GLU A 201 -17.20 -18.23 -14.68
CA GLU A 201 -18.50 -18.91 -14.71
C GLU A 201 -18.48 -20.24 -15.50
N GLY A 202 -17.36 -20.52 -16.18
CA GLY A 202 -17.16 -21.72 -16.98
C GLY A 202 -16.71 -22.96 -16.19
N GLN A 203 -16.28 -23.99 -16.93
CA GLN A 203 -15.79 -25.25 -16.39
C GLN A 203 -14.27 -25.40 -16.48
N ASP A 204 -13.68 -26.05 -15.48
CA ASP A 204 -12.29 -26.50 -15.48
C ASP A 204 -12.06 -27.62 -16.52
N LYS A 205 -10.79 -28.01 -16.69
CA LYS A 205 -10.41 -29.10 -17.62
C LYS A 205 -11.01 -30.46 -17.25
N ALA A 206 -11.45 -30.65 -16.01
CA ALA A 206 -12.09 -31.86 -15.52
C ALA A 206 -13.63 -31.81 -15.64
N GLY A 207 -14.19 -30.70 -16.14
CA GLY A 207 -15.63 -30.50 -16.31
C GLY A 207 -16.35 -30.00 -15.05
N ASN A 208 -15.62 -29.62 -13.99
CA ASN A 208 -16.22 -29.02 -12.81
C ASN A 208 -16.48 -27.53 -13.05
N THR A 209 -17.63 -27.03 -12.61
CA THR A 209 -17.90 -25.59 -12.59
C THR A 209 -16.90 -24.90 -11.65
N ARG A 210 -16.23 -23.85 -12.14
CA ARG A 210 -15.34 -23.04 -11.32
C ARG A 210 -16.14 -22.27 -10.26
N ASP A 211 -15.51 -22.07 -9.11
CA ASP A 211 -16.06 -21.26 -8.03
C ASP A 211 -15.06 -20.16 -7.66
N ILE A 212 -15.36 -18.94 -8.11
CA ILE A 212 -14.54 -17.76 -7.83
C ILE A 212 -14.48 -17.43 -6.32
N GLY A 213 -15.37 -17.97 -5.50
CA GLY A 213 -15.33 -17.87 -4.03
C GLY A 213 -14.27 -18.75 -3.36
N ARG A 214 -13.51 -19.56 -4.10
CA ARG A 214 -12.55 -20.53 -3.58
C ARG A 214 -11.13 -20.28 -4.07
N THR A 215 -10.15 -20.65 -3.23
CA THR A 215 -8.76 -20.72 -3.65
C THR A 215 -8.62 -21.73 -4.78
N THR A 216 -7.72 -21.46 -5.71
CA THR A 216 -7.46 -22.35 -6.85
C THR A 216 -5.98 -22.37 -7.19
N LEU A 217 -5.49 -23.54 -7.59
CA LEU A 217 -4.18 -23.71 -8.25
C LEU A 217 -4.35 -24.02 -9.73
N GLU A 218 -5.56 -23.83 -10.29
CA GLU A 218 -5.74 -23.79 -11.73
C GLU A 218 -5.09 -22.52 -12.28
N PRO A 219 -4.21 -22.61 -13.30
CA PRO A 219 -3.70 -21.43 -14.00
C PRO A 219 -4.86 -20.53 -14.47
N VAL A 220 -4.97 -19.35 -13.85
CA VAL A 220 -6.02 -18.38 -14.17
C VAL A 220 -5.76 -17.68 -15.50
N MET A 221 -6.84 -17.30 -16.17
CA MET A 221 -6.80 -16.51 -17.39
C MET A 221 -6.97 -15.02 -17.06
N GLY A 222 -6.14 -14.17 -17.66
CA GLY A 222 -6.26 -12.72 -17.57
C GLY A 222 -5.76 -12.02 -18.84
N SER A 223 -6.00 -10.72 -18.94
CA SER A 223 -5.74 -9.93 -20.15
C SER A 223 -4.28 -9.48 -20.28
N GLY A 224 -3.51 -9.57 -19.20
CA GLY A 224 -2.18 -8.98 -19.06
C GLY A 224 -1.09 -9.61 -19.95
N PRO A 225 0.13 -9.04 -19.91
CA PRO A 225 1.21 -9.38 -20.83
C PRO A 225 1.79 -10.78 -20.63
N TYR A 226 1.64 -11.39 -19.46
CA TYR A 226 2.15 -12.74 -19.19
C TYR A 226 1.03 -13.74 -18.92
N ARG A 227 1.31 -15.01 -19.20
CA ARG A 227 0.49 -16.16 -18.76
C ARG A 227 1.27 -17.02 -17.77
N ILE A 228 0.56 -17.73 -16.91
CA ILE A 228 1.16 -18.78 -16.06
C ILE A 228 1.50 -19.96 -16.98
N ALA A 229 2.80 -20.23 -17.14
CA ALA A 229 3.30 -21.29 -18.01
C ALA A 229 3.41 -22.63 -17.27
N SER A 230 3.93 -22.60 -16.03
CA SER A 230 4.06 -23.79 -15.19
C SER A 230 4.17 -23.40 -13.72
N MET A 231 3.84 -24.33 -12.82
CA MET A 231 4.07 -24.15 -11.39
C MET A 231 4.35 -25.49 -10.70
N ALA A 232 5.10 -25.43 -9.62
CA ALA A 232 5.17 -26.46 -8.58
C ALA A 232 4.70 -25.82 -7.27
N ALA A 233 3.54 -26.24 -6.77
CA ALA A 233 2.90 -25.63 -5.61
C ALA A 233 3.88 -25.55 -4.42
N GLY A 234 4.05 -24.34 -3.87
CA GLY A 234 4.97 -24.04 -2.77
C GLY A 234 6.46 -24.09 -3.11
N SER A 235 6.85 -24.22 -4.38
CA SER A 235 8.25 -24.29 -4.80
C SER A 235 8.59 -23.31 -5.92
N SER A 236 7.81 -23.26 -7.01
CA SER A 236 8.09 -22.33 -8.10
C SER A 236 6.85 -21.98 -8.92
N ILE A 237 6.92 -20.83 -9.59
CA ILE A 237 5.96 -20.42 -10.61
C ILE A 237 6.68 -19.71 -11.75
N ARG A 238 6.29 -20.03 -12.98
CA ARG A 238 6.85 -19.46 -14.20
C ARG A 238 5.78 -18.74 -15.00
N TYR A 239 6.08 -17.51 -15.37
CA TYR A 239 5.30 -16.65 -16.24
C TYR A 239 6.01 -16.53 -17.59
N GLU A 240 5.25 -16.57 -18.69
CA GLU A 240 5.78 -16.39 -20.05
C GLU A 240 5.06 -15.24 -20.76
N LEU A 241 5.85 -14.40 -21.42
CA LEU A 241 5.36 -13.27 -22.20
C LEU A 241 4.48 -13.77 -23.34
N ARG A 242 3.39 -13.05 -23.59
CA ARG A 242 2.40 -13.39 -24.59
C ARG A 242 2.65 -12.65 -25.90
N ASP A 243 2.87 -13.40 -26.97
CA ASP A 243 2.94 -12.85 -28.33
C ASP A 243 1.62 -12.18 -28.75
N ASP A 244 0.50 -12.68 -28.22
CA ASP A 244 -0.86 -12.24 -28.47
C ASP A 244 -1.34 -11.12 -27.52
N TYR A 245 -0.45 -10.53 -26.70
CA TYR A 245 -0.85 -9.46 -25.79
C TYR A 245 -1.43 -8.26 -26.54
N TRP A 246 -2.70 -7.98 -26.28
CA TRP A 246 -3.51 -7.00 -27.01
C TRP A 246 -2.97 -5.56 -26.91
N ALA A 247 -2.34 -5.21 -25.78
CA ALA A 247 -1.89 -3.85 -25.47
C ALA A 247 -0.37 -3.64 -25.64
N ARG A 248 0.35 -4.56 -26.29
CA ARG A 248 1.81 -4.50 -26.46
C ARG A 248 2.35 -3.20 -27.09
N ASN A 249 1.54 -2.51 -27.89
CA ASN A 249 1.92 -1.30 -28.62
C ASN A 249 1.24 -0.04 -28.08
N LEU A 250 0.50 -0.12 -26.97
CA LEU A 250 -0.03 1.08 -26.33
C LEU A 250 1.12 1.90 -25.76
N ASN A 251 1.02 3.22 -25.83
CA ASN A 251 2.01 4.15 -25.31
C ASN A 251 2.41 3.88 -23.84
N VAL A 252 1.45 3.52 -22.99
CA VAL A 252 1.68 3.16 -21.58
C VAL A 252 2.46 1.84 -21.40
N ASN A 253 2.62 1.04 -22.45
CA ASN A 253 3.30 -0.27 -22.43
C ASN A 253 4.55 -0.34 -23.31
N VAL A 254 4.83 0.69 -24.12
CA VAL A 254 6.10 0.80 -24.84
C VAL A 254 7.25 0.78 -23.81
N GLY A 255 8.27 -0.03 -24.08
CA GLY A 255 9.43 -0.23 -23.20
C GLY A 255 9.18 -1.00 -21.89
N HIS A 256 7.96 -1.51 -21.66
CA HIS A 256 7.61 -2.37 -20.51
C HIS A 256 7.50 -3.83 -20.91
N ASP A 257 7.62 -4.75 -19.95
CA ASP A 257 7.43 -6.19 -20.09
C ASP A 257 8.45 -6.81 -21.04
N ASN A 258 9.74 -6.61 -20.75
CA ASN A 258 10.82 -6.97 -21.68
C ASN A 258 11.34 -8.40 -21.54
N PHE A 259 11.05 -9.09 -20.43
CA PHE A 259 11.50 -10.46 -20.24
C PHE A 259 10.60 -11.44 -20.98
N GLY A 260 11.18 -12.40 -21.70
CA GLY A 260 10.41 -13.47 -22.36
C GLY A 260 9.75 -14.42 -21.37
N ALA A 261 10.38 -14.59 -20.20
CA ALA A 261 9.81 -15.29 -19.07
C ALA A 261 10.32 -14.74 -17.74
N ILE A 262 9.50 -14.88 -16.70
CA ILE A 262 9.85 -14.56 -15.33
C ILE A 262 9.55 -15.79 -14.48
N GLU A 263 10.54 -16.27 -13.74
CA GLU A 263 10.42 -17.47 -12.91
C GLU A 263 10.75 -17.15 -11.47
N TYR A 264 9.84 -17.46 -10.56
CA TYR A 264 10.03 -17.29 -9.12
C TYR A 264 10.28 -18.64 -8.46
N ALA A 265 11.36 -18.72 -7.68
CA ALA A 265 11.64 -19.81 -6.75
C ALA A 265 11.31 -19.39 -5.31
N TYR A 266 10.59 -20.24 -4.57
CA TYR A 266 10.20 -19.98 -3.19
C TYR A 266 11.15 -20.61 -2.20
N PHE A 267 11.52 -19.85 -1.17
CA PHE A 267 12.43 -20.29 -0.12
C PHE A 267 11.82 -20.07 1.26
N THR A 268 11.97 -21.06 2.14
CA THR A 268 11.54 -20.94 3.55
C THR A 268 12.63 -20.35 4.45
N ASP A 269 13.86 -20.25 3.95
CA ASP A 269 15.03 -19.73 4.67
C ASP A 269 15.82 -18.73 3.81
N ALA A 270 15.97 -17.51 4.32
CA ALA A 270 16.63 -16.40 3.64
C ALA A 270 18.15 -16.59 3.43
N ASN A 271 18.79 -17.54 4.12
CA ASN A 271 20.19 -17.88 3.84
C ASN A 271 20.28 -18.85 2.68
N VAL A 272 19.38 -19.83 2.58
CA VAL A 272 19.29 -20.71 1.41
C VAL A 272 19.00 -19.90 0.15
N GLU A 273 18.07 -18.95 0.24
CA GLU A 273 17.78 -17.99 -0.83
C GLU A 273 19.05 -17.20 -1.24
N PHE A 274 19.78 -16.65 -0.27
CA PHE A 274 21.02 -15.91 -0.52
C PHE A 274 22.12 -16.77 -1.15
N GLU A 275 22.29 -18.02 -0.70
CA GLU A 275 23.24 -18.94 -1.32
C GLU A 275 22.82 -19.32 -2.75
N SER A 276 21.52 -19.43 -3.04
CA SER A 276 21.00 -19.61 -4.40
C SER A 276 21.35 -18.43 -5.32
N PHE A 277 21.22 -17.19 -4.80
CA PHE A 277 21.67 -15.98 -5.49
C PHE A 277 23.18 -15.98 -5.74
N ARG A 278 23.99 -16.32 -4.72
CA ARG A 278 25.46 -16.43 -4.85
C ARG A 278 25.90 -17.48 -5.86
N ALA A 279 25.20 -18.62 -5.90
CA ALA A 279 25.42 -19.69 -6.87
C ALA A 279 24.96 -19.31 -8.28
N GLY A 280 24.18 -18.24 -8.39
CA GLY A 280 23.79 -17.67 -9.66
C GLY A 280 22.48 -18.17 -10.25
N ASN A 281 21.65 -18.82 -9.43
CA ASN A 281 20.34 -19.31 -9.85
C ASN A 281 19.25 -18.23 -9.77
N ILE A 282 19.54 -17.09 -9.13
CA ILE A 282 18.65 -15.94 -8.97
C ILE A 282 19.36 -14.71 -9.54
N ASP A 283 18.65 -13.93 -10.35
CA ASP A 283 19.24 -12.85 -11.14
C ASP A 283 19.19 -11.49 -10.46
N PHE A 284 18.25 -11.30 -9.54
CA PHE A 284 18.04 -10.05 -8.82
C PHE A 284 17.71 -10.33 -7.35
N ARG A 285 18.29 -9.54 -6.46
CA ARG A 285 18.02 -9.59 -5.03
C ARG A 285 17.93 -8.18 -4.45
N GLN A 286 16.82 -7.90 -3.77
CA GLN A 286 16.73 -6.79 -2.83
C GLN A 286 17.28 -7.24 -1.46
N GLU A 287 18.27 -6.54 -0.93
CA GLU A 287 18.89 -6.86 0.35
C GLU A 287 18.31 -6.01 1.50
N ASN A 288 17.50 -6.66 2.35
CA ASN A 288 16.90 -6.02 3.52
C ASN A 288 17.79 -6.07 4.78
N SER A 289 18.87 -6.86 4.78
CA SER A 289 19.81 -6.93 5.91
C SER A 289 21.02 -6.03 5.69
N ALA A 290 21.08 -4.94 6.45
CA ALA A 290 22.25 -4.05 6.46
C ALA A 290 23.56 -4.79 6.81
N SER A 291 23.50 -5.76 7.75
CA SER A 291 24.65 -6.59 8.11
C SER A 291 25.11 -7.47 6.94
N LYS A 292 24.20 -8.15 6.24
CA LYS A 292 24.58 -8.95 5.06
C LYS A 292 25.16 -8.05 3.98
N TRP A 293 24.50 -6.93 3.69
CA TRP A 293 24.99 -5.97 2.69
C TRP A 293 26.44 -5.53 2.93
N ALA A 294 26.78 -5.23 4.19
CA ALA A 294 28.11 -4.78 4.58
C ALA A 294 29.18 -5.88 4.57
N THR A 295 28.81 -7.15 4.85
CA THR A 295 29.79 -8.19 5.19
C THR A 295 29.75 -9.45 4.30
N ALA A 296 28.64 -9.71 3.61
CA ALA A 296 28.40 -10.97 2.90
C ALA A 296 28.51 -10.85 1.37
N TYR A 297 28.57 -9.63 0.82
CA TYR A 297 28.73 -9.39 -0.62
C TYR A 297 30.21 -9.31 -1.04
N ASP A 298 31.02 -10.24 -0.54
CA ASP A 298 32.43 -10.40 -0.89
C ASP A 298 32.68 -11.84 -1.38
N PHE A 299 32.24 -12.11 -2.60
CA PHE A 299 32.37 -13.42 -3.24
C PHE A 299 32.72 -13.26 -4.73
N PRO A 300 33.25 -14.31 -5.41
CA PRO A 300 33.88 -14.17 -6.72
C PRO A 300 33.04 -13.46 -7.78
N ALA A 301 31.74 -13.75 -7.89
CA ALA A 301 30.88 -13.11 -8.89
C ALA A 301 30.72 -11.59 -8.70
N ILE A 302 30.82 -11.07 -7.47
CA ILE A 302 30.90 -9.62 -7.21
C ILE A 302 32.26 -9.07 -7.66
N GLN A 303 33.34 -9.75 -7.27
CA GLN A 303 34.72 -9.31 -7.57
C GLN A 303 35.01 -9.33 -9.09
N ASN A 304 34.44 -10.28 -9.81
CA ASN A 304 34.55 -10.42 -11.26
C ASN A 304 33.61 -9.49 -12.05
N GLY A 305 32.70 -8.78 -11.37
CA GLY A 305 31.70 -7.92 -12.02
C GLY A 305 30.57 -8.67 -12.71
N GLU A 306 30.37 -9.96 -12.42
CA GLU A 306 29.24 -10.76 -12.91
C GLU A 306 27.92 -10.40 -12.19
N ILE A 307 28.02 -9.90 -10.96
CA ILE A 307 26.93 -9.31 -10.19
C ILE A 307 27.29 -7.87 -9.84
N LYS A 308 26.39 -6.95 -10.16
CA LYS A 308 26.44 -5.55 -9.75
C LYS A 308 25.78 -5.39 -8.38
N ARG A 309 26.28 -4.45 -7.59
CA ARG A 309 25.77 -4.11 -6.26
C ARG A 309 25.57 -2.60 -6.19
N GLU A 310 24.34 -2.17 -5.96
CA GLU A 310 23.95 -0.75 -6.01
C GLU A 310 23.08 -0.35 -4.82
N GLU A 311 23.35 0.85 -4.27
CA GLU A 311 22.46 1.51 -3.32
C GLU A 311 21.69 2.61 -4.06
N ILE A 312 20.43 2.36 -4.36
CA ILE A 312 19.55 3.33 -5.02
C ILE A 312 18.94 4.22 -3.94
N ALA A 313 19.24 5.51 -3.99
CA ALA A 313 18.74 6.46 -3.02
C ALA A 313 17.26 6.77 -3.24
N ASN A 314 16.46 6.61 -2.18
CA ASN A 314 15.13 7.17 -2.09
C ASN A 314 14.14 6.76 -3.22
N PRO A 315 14.10 5.51 -3.73
CA PRO A 315 13.11 5.16 -4.76
C PRO A 315 11.67 5.15 -4.22
N LEU A 316 11.49 5.00 -2.91
CA LEU A 316 10.19 5.04 -2.25
C LEU A 316 9.80 6.45 -1.76
N ARG A 317 10.29 7.52 -2.40
CA ARG A 317 10.02 8.91 -1.98
C ARG A 317 8.53 9.32 -2.05
N ALA A 318 7.71 8.52 -2.73
CA ALA A 318 6.25 8.64 -2.71
C ALA A 318 5.57 7.83 -1.59
N ARG A 319 6.34 7.31 -0.63
CA ARG A 319 5.84 6.46 0.44
C ARG A 319 6.31 6.96 1.81
N GLY A 320 5.35 7.28 2.67
CA GLY A 320 5.62 7.47 4.10
C GLY A 320 5.69 6.11 4.78
N ILE A 321 6.54 5.92 5.79
CA ILE A 321 6.72 4.61 6.43
C ILE A 321 6.58 4.72 7.95
N MET A 322 5.66 3.95 8.53
CA MET A 322 5.65 3.62 9.96
C MET A 322 5.92 2.14 10.16
N GLN A 323 7.17 1.81 10.46
CA GLN A 323 7.55 0.50 10.96
C GLN A 323 7.70 0.58 12.48
N ALA A 324 6.99 -0.28 13.21
CA ALA A 324 6.92 -0.16 14.66
C ALA A 324 6.69 -1.49 15.39
N MET A 325 7.05 -1.54 16.67
CA MET A 325 6.41 -2.48 17.59
C MET A 325 5.03 -1.94 17.95
N VAL A 326 3.99 -2.76 17.81
CA VAL A 326 2.59 -2.34 17.94
C VAL A 326 1.93 -3.06 19.12
N PRO A 327 1.78 -2.39 20.29
CA PRO A 327 0.94 -2.89 21.38
C PRO A 327 -0.54 -2.94 20.96
N ASN A 328 -1.25 -4.00 21.36
CA ASN A 328 -2.68 -4.17 21.10
C ASN A 328 -3.54 -3.54 22.20
N LEU A 329 -4.13 -2.37 21.98
CA LEU A 329 -4.93 -1.64 22.98
C LEU A 329 -6.24 -2.36 23.36
N ARG A 330 -6.60 -3.44 22.65
CA ARG A 330 -7.67 -4.36 23.08
C ARG A 330 -7.31 -5.08 24.38
N ARG A 331 -6.01 -5.17 24.73
CA ARG A 331 -5.53 -5.63 26.03
C ARG A 331 -5.47 -4.47 27.02
N ASP A 332 -6.12 -4.61 28.18
CA ASP A 332 -6.23 -3.53 29.18
C ASP A 332 -4.89 -2.94 29.61
N LYS A 333 -3.84 -3.76 29.70
CA LYS A 333 -2.48 -3.34 30.08
C LYS A 333 -1.87 -2.27 29.16
N PHE A 334 -2.34 -2.12 27.91
CA PHE A 334 -1.82 -1.14 26.95
C PHE A 334 -2.70 0.11 26.79
N LYS A 335 -3.84 0.20 27.49
CA LYS A 335 -4.74 1.36 27.38
C LYS A 335 -4.15 2.64 27.97
N ASP A 336 -3.32 2.52 29.01
CA ASP A 336 -2.64 3.68 29.61
C ASP A 336 -1.52 4.19 28.71
N ILE A 337 -1.59 5.46 28.32
CA ILE A 337 -0.60 6.14 27.48
C ILE A 337 0.81 6.11 28.09
N ARG A 338 0.92 6.16 29.43
CA ARG A 338 2.20 6.15 30.14
C ARG A 338 2.88 4.79 30.01
N VAL A 339 2.12 3.69 29.98
CA VAL A 339 2.66 2.36 29.69
C VAL A 339 3.25 2.32 28.28
N ARG A 340 2.51 2.81 27.27
CA ARG A 340 3.01 2.80 25.89
C ARG A 340 4.24 3.69 25.71
N LYS A 341 4.25 4.86 26.34
CA LYS A 341 5.41 5.76 26.39
C LYS A 341 6.62 5.09 27.06
N ALA A 342 6.40 4.37 28.17
CA ALA A 342 7.45 3.61 28.86
C ALA A 342 8.06 2.51 28.00
N LEU A 343 7.26 1.82 27.18
CA LEU A 343 7.73 0.82 26.23
C LEU A 343 8.69 1.44 25.19
N ASN A 344 8.42 2.66 24.70
CA ASN A 344 9.34 3.34 23.78
C ASN A 344 10.71 3.65 24.42
N TYR A 345 10.72 4.04 25.70
CA TYR A 345 11.97 4.27 26.45
C TYR A 345 12.82 2.99 26.63
N ALA A 346 12.26 1.80 26.49
CA ALA A 346 13.03 0.55 26.54
C ALA A 346 13.70 0.19 25.20
N PHE A 347 13.37 0.87 24.10
CA PHE A 347 13.98 0.61 22.79
C PHE A 347 15.24 1.44 22.58
N ASP A 348 16.39 0.77 22.56
CA ASP A 348 17.71 1.39 22.35
C ASP A 348 18.10 1.29 20.87
N PHE A 349 17.64 2.28 20.09
CA PHE A 349 17.90 2.33 18.66
C PHE A 349 19.38 2.52 18.35
N GLU A 350 20.06 3.45 19.03
CA GLU A 350 21.43 3.80 18.68
C GLU A 350 22.38 2.63 18.91
N ASP A 351 22.14 1.81 19.95
CA ASP A 351 22.92 0.58 20.15
C ASP A 351 22.62 -0.47 19.08
N LEU A 352 21.34 -0.67 18.74
CA LEU A 352 20.93 -1.59 17.68
C LEU A 352 21.54 -1.19 16.33
N ASN A 353 21.42 0.08 15.95
CA ASN A 353 21.84 0.58 14.64
C ASN A 353 23.36 0.44 14.48
N ARG A 354 24.12 0.85 15.49
CA ARG A 354 25.58 0.77 15.48
C ARG A 354 26.07 -0.68 15.46
N ASN A 355 25.53 -1.54 16.33
CA ASN A 355 26.09 -2.88 16.55
C ASN A 355 25.55 -3.94 15.59
N LEU A 356 24.32 -3.78 15.09
CA LEU A 356 23.66 -4.78 14.24
C LEU A 356 23.46 -4.31 12.80
N ALA A 357 23.32 -3.01 12.57
CA ALA A 357 22.98 -2.46 11.25
C ALA A 357 24.10 -1.63 10.60
N PHE A 358 25.26 -1.48 11.25
CA PHE A 358 26.38 -0.68 10.73
C PHE A 358 25.95 0.76 10.38
N ASP A 359 25.12 1.36 11.24
CA ASP A 359 24.56 2.70 11.08
C ASP A 359 23.77 2.92 9.78
N ALA A 360 23.25 1.84 9.18
CA ALA A 360 22.54 1.90 7.90
C ALA A 360 21.06 2.28 8.01
N PHE A 361 20.51 2.40 9.22
CA PHE A 361 19.11 2.77 9.43
C PHE A 361 18.95 4.17 10.01
N ASP A 362 17.80 4.76 9.73
CA ASP A 362 17.29 5.96 10.37
C ASP A 362 16.18 5.60 11.36
N ARG A 363 16.08 6.35 12.46
CA ARG A 363 14.95 6.23 13.39
C ARG A 363 13.70 6.83 12.75
N ILE A 364 12.59 6.11 12.80
CA ILE A 364 11.28 6.63 12.39
C ILE A 364 10.72 7.54 13.49
N ASP A 365 10.32 8.75 13.14
CA ASP A 365 9.75 9.74 14.06
C ASP A 365 8.37 10.29 13.60
N SER A 366 7.81 9.74 12.52
CA SER A 366 6.51 10.14 11.95
C SER A 366 5.80 8.96 11.29
N TYR A 367 4.47 8.93 11.33
CA TYR A 367 3.66 7.97 10.56
C TYR A 367 3.82 8.13 9.04
N PHE A 368 4.28 9.31 8.62
CA PHE A 368 4.55 9.69 7.24
C PHE A 368 6.06 9.92 7.00
N TRP A 369 6.92 9.29 7.83
CA TRP A 369 8.37 9.43 7.75
C TRP A 369 8.88 9.21 6.32
N GLY A 370 9.82 10.08 5.91
CA GLY A 370 10.38 10.06 4.55
C GLY A 370 9.63 10.94 3.54
N THR A 371 8.55 11.60 3.94
CA THR A 371 7.73 12.45 3.05
C THR A 371 7.51 13.86 3.60
N GLU A 372 7.04 14.76 2.74
CA GLU A 372 6.62 16.13 3.10
C GLU A 372 5.42 16.19 4.06
N LEU A 373 4.71 15.07 4.21
CA LEU A 373 3.52 14.95 5.05
C LEU A 373 3.85 14.70 6.52
N ALA A 374 5.12 14.40 6.84
CA ALA A 374 5.57 14.23 8.21
C ALA A 374 5.43 15.53 9.02
N SER A 375 4.84 15.44 10.21
CA SER A 375 4.81 16.53 11.18
C SER A 375 6.18 16.67 11.88
N SER A 376 6.52 17.88 12.31
CA SER A 376 7.72 18.15 13.09
C SER A 376 7.53 19.37 13.99
N GLY A 377 8.43 19.59 14.94
CA GLY A 377 8.38 20.77 15.82
C GLY A 377 7.08 20.88 16.62
N LEU A 378 6.63 22.11 16.89
CA LEU A 378 5.28 22.42 17.36
C LEU A 378 4.37 22.74 16.15
N PRO A 379 3.04 22.60 16.26
CA PRO A 379 2.16 22.92 15.14
C PRO A 379 2.20 24.42 14.83
N GLU A 380 2.25 24.74 13.54
CA GLU A 380 2.30 26.12 13.03
C GLU A 380 1.27 26.35 11.92
N GLY A 381 1.00 27.62 11.60
CA GLY A 381 0.11 28.01 10.50
C GLY A 381 -1.23 27.27 10.50
N ARG A 382 -1.58 26.72 9.34
CA ARG A 382 -2.86 26.05 9.14
C ARG A 382 -3.03 24.77 9.96
N GLU A 383 -1.97 24.00 10.16
CA GLU A 383 -1.97 22.81 11.03
C GLU A 383 -2.40 23.17 12.45
N LYS A 384 -1.86 24.27 12.98
CA LYS A 384 -2.19 24.76 14.32
C LYS A 384 -3.66 25.16 14.45
N GLU A 385 -4.20 25.92 13.50
CA GLU A 385 -5.61 26.32 13.49
C GLU A 385 -6.55 25.10 13.49
N ILE A 386 -6.21 24.08 12.69
CA ILE A 386 -6.94 22.81 12.62
C ILE A 386 -6.97 22.15 14.00
N LEU A 387 -5.81 22.03 14.64
CA LEU A 387 -5.68 21.38 15.95
C LEU A 387 -6.35 22.19 17.05
N GLU A 388 -6.30 23.53 17.01
CA GLU A 388 -6.99 24.40 17.97
C GLU A 388 -8.51 24.15 17.97
N GLY A 389 -9.10 23.88 16.81
CA GLY A 389 -10.50 23.45 16.70
C GLY A 389 -10.80 22.07 17.29
N LEU A 390 -9.77 21.26 17.56
CA LEU A 390 -9.86 19.93 18.16
C LEU A 390 -9.21 19.86 19.56
N LYS A 391 -8.87 21.01 20.16
CA LYS A 391 -8.05 21.09 21.38
C LYS A 391 -8.59 20.27 22.55
N ASP A 392 -9.91 20.18 22.70
CA ASP A 392 -10.56 19.42 23.77
C ASP A 392 -10.60 17.90 23.50
N LYS A 393 -10.23 17.48 22.29
CA LYS A 393 -10.24 16.07 21.85
C LYS A 393 -8.84 15.49 21.66
N VAL A 394 -7.78 16.29 21.72
CA VAL A 394 -6.40 15.86 21.50
C VAL A 394 -5.55 16.02 22.77
N PRO A 395 -4.47 15.25 22.95
CA PRO A 395 -3.56 15.43 24.08
C PRO A 395 -3.01 16.86 24.16
N PRO A 396 -2.97 17.51 25.33
CA PRO A 396 -2.43 18.87 25.46
C PRO A 396 -0.97 19.02 25.01
N GLU A 397 -0.19 17.92 25.04
CA GLU A 397 1.21 17.90 24.61
C GLU A 397 1.39 18.23 23.13
N VAL A 398 0.35 18.03 22.30
CA VAL A 398 0.29 18.44 20.88
C VAL A 398 0.70 19.90 20.68
N PHE A 399 0.39 20.79 21.63
CA PHE A 399 0.67 22.23 21.53
C PHE A 399 1.90 22.70 22.31
N THR A 400 2.48 21.84 23.16
CA THR A 400 3.49 22.27 24.14
C THR A 400 4.80 21.51 24.02
N THR A 401 4.79 20.30 23.45
CA THR A 401 5.94 19.41 23.43
C THR A 401 6.10 18.79 22.03
N PRO A 402 7.17 19.11 21.29
CA PRO A 402 7.50 18.38 20.07
C PRO A 402 7.70 16.89 20.35
N TYR A 403 7.17 16.03 19.48
CA TYR A 403 7.43 14.60 19.57
C TYR A 403 8.92 14.33 19.33
N THR A 404 9.51 13.48 20.17
CA THR A 404 10.86 12.98 20.01
C THR A 404 10.95 11.53 20.49
N ASN A 405 11.80 10.74 19.83
CA ASN A 405 12.15 9.42 20.32
C ASN A 405 13.21 9.50 21.43
N PRO A 406 13.17 8.61 22.44
CA PRO A 406 14.27 8.49 23.39
C PRO A 406 15.57 8.12 22.69
N VAL A 407 16.64 8.85 23.00
CA VAL A 407 17.99 8.60 22.47
C VAL A 407 18.77 7.80 23.51
N GLY A 408 19.14 6.58 23.15
CA GLY A 408 20.03 5.69 23.89
C GLY A 408 21.46 6.21 23.84
N GLY A 409 22.05 6.35 22.65
CA GLY A 409 23.33 7.03 22.35
C GLY A 409 24.60 6.48 23.05
N ASP A 410 24.57 6.39 24.38
CA ASP A 410 25.60 5.90 25.28
C ASP A 410 24.98 5.13 26.48
N ALA A 411 25.83 4.44 27.26
CA ALA A 411 25.37 3.62 28.37
C ALA A 411 24.67 4.41 29.50
N GLN A 412 25.00 5.70 29.70
CA GLN A 412 24.39 6.51 30.75
C GLN A 412 22.97 6.91 30.37
N LYS A 413 22.78 7.38 29.13
CA LYS A 413 21.47 7.71 28.56
C LYS A 413 20.57 6.49 28.43
N ALA A 414 21.08 5.35 27.97
CA ALA A 414 20.32 4.10 27.95
C ALA A 414 19.79 3.70 29.35
N ARG A 415 20.63 3.81 30.40
CA ARG A 415 20.18 3.59 31.80
C ARG A 415 19.18 4.65 32.26
N ALA A 416 19.33 5.91 31.84
CA ALA A 416 18.37 6.97 32.15
C ALA A 416 16.99 6.68 31.53
N ASN A 417 16.95 6.21 30.28
CA ASN A 417 15.73 5.81 29.59
C ASN A 417 15.01 4.67 30.34
N LEU A 418 15.72 3.63 30.76
CA LEU A 418 15.11 2.54 31.55
C LEU A 418 14.58 3.01 32.91
N ARG A 419 15.23 3.98 33.56
CA ARG A 419 14.70 4.60 34.80
C ARG A 419 13.44 5.42 34.52
N GLN A 420 13.41 6.15 33.40
CA GLN A 420 12.22 6.90 32.99
C GLN A 420 11.05 5.97 32.67
N ALA A 421 11.32 4.83 32.01
CA ALA A 421 10.32 3.79 31.78
C ALA A 421 9.70 3.28 33.10
N LEU A 422 10.54 2.94 34.10
CA LEU A 422 10.06 2.52 35.42
C LEU A 422 9.25 3.61 36.15
N ALA A 423 9.63 4.88 36.01
CA ALA A 423 8.87 5.99 36.59
C ALA A 423 7.46 6.09 35.98
N LEU A 424 7.35 6.02 34.65
CA LEU A 424 6.07 6.02 33.94
C LEU A 424 5.21 4.80 34.31
N PHE A 425 5.81 3.62 34.44
CA PHE A 425 5.09 2.43 34.91
C PHE A 425 4.54 2.60 36.33
N ARG A 426 5.30 3.21 37.25
CA ARG A 426 4.81 3.54 38.61
C ARG A 426 3.63 4.50 38.58
N GLU A 427 3.71 5.56 37.78
CA GLU A 427 2.59 6.48 37.60
C GLU A 427 1.35 5.80 37.03
N ALA A 428 1.53 4.78 36.18
CA ALA A 428 0.48 3.93 35.62
C ALA A 428 -0.02 2.83 36.59
N GLY A 429 0.51 2.76 37.82
CA GLY A 429 0.06 1.81 38.84
C GLY A 429 0.76 0.45 38.81
N TYR A 430 2.00 0.39 38.33
CA TYR A 430 2.86 -0.80 38.39
C TYR A 430 4.05 -0.60 39.34
N ASP A 431 4.36 -1.63 40.12
CA ASP A 431 5.51 -1.62 41.04
C ASP A 431 6.55 -2.67 40.63
N LEU A 432 7.82 -2.40 40.93
CA LEU A 432 8.87 -3.41 40.81
C LEU A 432 8.99 -4.16 42.13
N LYS A 433 8.53 -5.42 42.19
CA LYS A 433 8.61 -6.33 43.34
C LYS A 433 9.40 -7.58 42.96
N ASP A 434 10.41 -7.94 43.74
CA ASP A 434 11.28 -9.10 43.48
C ASP A 434 11.81 -9.15 42.04
N GLN A 435 12.28 -8.00 41.55
CA GLN A 435 12.75 -7.78 40.17
C GLN A 435 11.71 -8.01 39.06
N LYS A 436 10.43 -8.16 39.42
CA LYS A 436 9.31 -8.28 38.48
C LYS A 436 8.44 -7.03 38.54
N LEU A 437 8.06 -6.53 37.37
CA LEU A 437 7.09 -5.47 37.24
C LEU A 437 5.71 -6.10 37.44
N VAL A 438 4.97 -5.64 38.44
CA VAL A 438 3.66 -6.18 38.80
C VAL A 438 2.63 -5.06 38.88
N ASN A 439 1.39 -5.36 38.55
CA ASN A 439 0.28 -4.44 38.78
C ASN A 439 0.14 -4.21 40.31
N ALA A 440 0.19 -2.95 40.75
CA ALA A 440 0.18 -2.63 42.17
C ALA A 440 -1.12 -3.05 42.89
N LYS A 441 -2.23 -3.16 42.14
CA LYS A 441 -3.55 -3.56 42.66
C LYS A 441 -3.76 -5.07 42.66
N THR A 442 -3.43 -5.76 41.57
CA THR A 442 -3.71 -7.21 41.42
C THR A 442 -2.55 -8.09 41.83
N GLY A 443 -1.32 -7.57 41.83
CA GLY A 443 -0.10 -8.35 42.03
C GLY A 443 0.32 -9.19 40.81
N GLU A 444 -0.43 -9.13 39.72
CA GLU A 444 -0.13 -9.87 38.49
C GLU A 444 1.11 -9.30 37.79
N PRO A 445 2.03 -10.15 37.31
CA PRO A 445 3.18 -9.71 36.52
C PRO A 445 2.77 -9.03 35.21
N PHE A 446 3.56 -8.04 34.79
CA PHE A 446 3.47 -7.50 33.44
C PHE A 446 4.15 -8.48 32.47
N GLU A 447 3.35 -9.35 31.85
CA GLU A 447 3.80 -10.25 30.78
C GLU A 447 3.65 -9.58 29.40
N LEU A 448 4.56 -9.88 28.48
CA LEU A 448 4.53 -9.37 27.11
C LEU A 448 5.01 -10.43 26.11
N GLU A 449 4.10 -10.92 25.26
CA GLU A 449 4.46 -11.73 24.08
C GLU A 449 4.62 -10.83 22.83
N ILE A 450 5.78 -10.91 22.17
CA ILE A 450 6.01 -10.29 20.86
C ILE A 450 5.90 -11.38 19.79
N LEU A 451 4.85 -11.32 18.98
CA LEU A 451 4.59 -12.27 17.89
C LEU A 451 5.35 -11.85 16.62
N LEU A 452 6.10 -12.78 16.03
CA LEU A 452 6.90 -12.55 14.82
C LEU A 452 6.58 -13.56 13.70
N PRO A 453 6.64 -13.16 12.42
CA PRO A 453 6.30 -14.02 11.28
C PRO A 453 7.44 -14.94 10.83
N SER A 454 8.68 -14.68 11.25
CA SER A 454 9.85 -15.50 10.93
C SER A 454 11.04 -15.17 11.84
N GLN A 455 12.06 -16.03 11.83
CA GLN A 455 13.27 -15.87 12.66
C GLN A 455 14.13 -14.67 12.26
N SER A 456 14.01 -14.17 11.02
CA SER A 456 14.84 -13.05 10.53
C SER A 456 14.61 -11.75 11.33
N PHE A 457 13.43 -11.60 11.95
CA PHE A 457 13.09 -10.47 12.81
C PHE A 457 13.72 -10.56 14.20
N GLU A 458 14.02 -11.76 14.71
CA GLU A 458 14.47 -11.96 16.10
C GLU A 458 15.75 -11.19 16.40
N ARG A 459 16.69 -11.13 15.44
CA ARG A 459 17.96 -10.41 15.60
C ARG A 459 17.74 -8.93 15.99
N SER A 460 16.70 -8.29 15.45
CA SER A 460 16.36 -6.90 15.73
C SER A 460 15.49 -6.72 16.98
N VAL A 461 14.75 -7.75 17.39
CA VAL A 461 13.78 -7.68 18.51
C VAL A 461 14.40 -8.15 19.83
N LEU A 462 15.35 -9.07 19.80
CA LEU A 462 16.02 -9.61 21.00
C LEU A 462 16.67 -8.53 21.89
N PRO A 463 17.35 -7.49 21.36
CA PRO A 463 17.88 -6.40 22.19
C PRO A 463 16.77 -5.67 22.95
N TYR A 464 15.63 -5.43 22.31
CA TYR A 464 14.46 -4.80 22.93
C TYR A 464 13.88 -5.67 24.06
N VAL A 465 13.72 -6.97 23.84
CA VAL A 465 13.29 -7.92 24.89
C VAL A 465 14.27 -7.94 26.07
N SER A 466 15.58 -7.89 25.81
CA SER A 466 16.59 -7.79 26.86
C SER A 466 16.40 -6.53 27.72
N ASN A 467 16.13 -5.38 27.08
CA ASN A 467 15.88 -4.13 27.78
C ASN A 467 14.55 -4.13 28.58
N LEU A 468 13.49 -4.73 28.04
CA LEU A 468 12.22 -4.91 28.76
C LEU A 468 12.42 -5.78 30.03
N LYS A 469 13.22 -6.85 29.94
CA LYS A 469 13.55 -7.68 31.12
C LYS A 469 14.33 -6.92 32.20
N LYS A 470 15.20 -5.97 31.82
CA LYS A 470 15.94 -5.13 32.78
C LYS A 470 15.02 -4.24 33.64
N ILE A 471 13.80 -3.95 33.16
CA ILE A 471 12.78 -3.20 33.90
C ILE A 471 11.71 -4.12 34.52
N GLY A 472 11.98 -5.43 34.57
CA GLY A 472 11.14 -6.41 35.26
C GLY A 472 9.94 -6.93 34.46
N ILE A 473 9.79 -6.57 33.19
CA ILE A 473 8.74 -7.12 32.32
C ILE A 473 9.10 -8.56 31.94
N ASP A 474 8.14 -9.49 32.06
CA ASP A 474 8.28 -10.84 31.53
C ASP A 474 8.01 -10.85 30.02
N ALA A 475 9.02 -10.40 29.26
CA ALA A 475 8.96 -10.30 27.80
C ALA A 475 9.49 -11.56 27.12
N ARG A 476 8.75 -12.09 26.13
CA ARG A 476 9.15 -13.24 25.32
C ARG A 476 8.82 -13.04 23.84
N ILE A 477 9.60 -13.66 22.97
CA ILE A 477 9.33 -13.73 21.54
C ILE A 477 8.56 -15.02 21.25
N ARG A 478 7.54 -14.93 20.39
CA ARG A 478 6.87 -16.08 19.80
C ARG A 478 6.96 -15.98 18.29
N THR A 479 7.83 -16.77 17.69
CA THR A 479 7.96 -16.88 16.23
C THR A 479 7.07 -18.02 15.73
N VAL A 480 6.27 -17.78 14.71
CA VAL A 480 5.36 -18.74 14.07
C VAL A 480 5.53 -18.67 12.56
N ASP A 481 5.01 -19.66 11.81
CA ASP A 481 5.01 -19.58 10.35
C ASP A 481 4.09 -18.46 9.83
N SER A 482 4.29 -18.03 8.58
CA SER A 482 3.58 -16.88 8.00
C SER A 482 2.05 -17.06 7.93
N SER A 483 1.56 -18.30 7.82
CA SER A 483 0.13 -18.59 7.78
C SER A 483 -0.49 -18.44 9.18
N GLN A 484 0.18 -18.97 10.21
CA GLN A 484 -0.24 -18.81 11.59
C GLN A 484 -0.15 -17.34 12.03
N TYR A 485 0.92 -16.64 11.64
CA TYR A 485 1.07 -15.20 11.91
C TYR A 485 -0.10 -14.41 11.34
N THR A 486 -0.38 -14.58 10.05
CA THR A 486 -1.47 -13.91 9.34
C THR A 486 -2.82 -14.16 10.02
N ASN A 487 -3.11 -15.40 10.40
CA ASN A 487 -4.36 -15.74 11.08
C ASN A 487 -4.50 -15.07 12.46
N ARG A 488 -3.43 -15.09 13.28
CA ARG A 488 -3.44 -14.43 14.60
C ARG A 488 -3.52 -12.91 14.48
N VAL A 489 -2.85 -12.32 13.48
CA VAL A 489 -2.91 -10.87 13.25
C VAL A 489 -4.31 -10.44 12.82
N ARG A 490 -4.96 -11.20 11.92
CA ARG A 490 -6.32 -10.93 11.44
C ARG A 490 -7.36 -10.98 12.56
N SER A 491 -7.22 -11.90 13.51
CA SER A 491 -8.12 -12.02 14.67
C SER A 491 -7.71 -11.16 15.88
N PHE A 492 -6.68 -10.32 15.73
CA PHE A 492 -6.11 -9.51 16.81
C PHE A 492 -5.62 -10.31 18.03
N ASP A 493 -5.28 -11.59 17.84
CA ASP A 493 -4.75 -12.46 18.89
C ASP A 493 -3.23 -12.29 19.07
N TYR A 494 -2.86 -11.17 19.70
CA TYR A 494 -1.49 -10.88 20.11
C TYR A 494 -1.47 -9.86 21.24
N ASP A 495 -0.32 -9.75 21.91
CA ASP A 495 -0.01 -8.63 22.79
C ASP A 495 0.69 -7.52 22.00
N MET A 496 1.75 -7.87 21.27
CA MET A 496 2.53 -6.96 20.45
C MET A 496 3.03 -7.65 19.18
N ILE A 497 3.09 -6.90 18.09
CA ILE A 497 3.61 -7.37 16.79
C ILE A 497 4.66 -6.40 16.22
N TRP A 498 5.42 -6.85 15.24
CA TRP A 498 6.11 -5.98 14.30
C TRP A 498 5.13 -5.56 13.20
N GLY A 499 4.74 -4.29 13.16
CA GLY A 499 3.81 -3.73 12.18
C GLY A 499 4.49 -2.79 11.21
N LEU A 500 3.93 -2.68 10.00
CA LEU A 500 4.32 -1.71 9.00
C LEU A 500 3.07 -1.09 8.37
N TRP A 501 3.04 0.24 8.30
CA TRP A 501 2.09 0.99 7.48
C TRP A 501 2.88 1.78 6.44
N ALA A 502 2.52 1.61 5.17
CA ALA A 502 2.99 2.45 4.08
C ALA A 502 1.92 3.49 3.75
N GLN A 503 2.31 4.76 3.75
CA GLN A 503 1.47 5.89 3.39
C GLN A 503 1.70 6.27 1.95
N THR A 504 0.67 6.70 1.24
CA THR A 504 0.86 7.37 -0.05
C THR A 504 1.13 8.86 0.19
N LEU A 505 1.57 9.58 -0.85
CA LEU A 505 1.63 11.05 -0.82
C LEU A 505 0.25 11.71 -0.97
N ASN A 506 -0.81 10.94 -1.20
CA ASN A 506 -2.20 11.40 -1.20
C ASN A 506 -3.06 10.51 -0.29
N PRO A 507 -2.89 10.60 1.05
CA PRO A 507 -3.64 9.77 1.98
C PRO A 507 -5.15 10.00 1.84
N GLY A 508 -5.93 8.93 1.93
CA GLY A 508 -7.37 8.97 1.71
C GLY A 508 -8.15 7.93 2.53
N ASN A 509 -8.98 7.15 1.86
CA ASN A 509 -9.92 6.21 2.45
C ASN A 509 -9.22 5.13 3.30
N GLU A 510 -8.00 4.75 2.94
CA GLU A 510 -7.20 3.73 3.66
C GLU A 510 -6.89 4.14 5.11
N GLN A 511 -6.85 5.43 5.41
CA GLN A 511 -6.63 5.94 6.77
C GLN A 511 -7.72 5.44 7.74
N THR A 512 -8.95 5.23 7.25
CA THR A 512 -10.04 4.63 8.04
C THR A 512 -9.73 3.18 8.43
N ASN A 513 -9.13 2.40 7.53
CA ASN A 513 -8.71 1.02 7.81
C ASN A 513 -7.47 0.95 8.72
N TYR A 514 -6.63 1.98 8.72
CA TYR A 514 -5.41 2.03 9.53
C TYR A 514 -5.67 2.49 10.98
N TRP A 515 -6.54 3.47 11.21
CA TRP A 515 -6.73 4.06 12.55
C TRP A 515 -8.17 4.48 12.88
N GLY A 516 -9.11 4.38 11.95
CA GLY A 516 -10.50 4.81 12.20
C GLY A 516 -11.21 3.91 13.21
N SER A 517 -12.04 4.48 14.09
CA SER A 517 -12.75 3.75 15.15
C SER A 517 -13.62 2.59 14.62
N SER A 518 -14.16 2.72 13.40
CA SER A 518 -14.98 1.69 12.76
C SER A 518 -14.20 0.41 12.37
N SER A 519 -12.87 0.45 12.43
CA SER A 519 -11.99 -0.67 12.06
C SER A 519 -11.51 -1.53 13.23
N VAL A 520 -11.79 -1.13 14.49
CA VAL A 520 -11.22 -1.72 15.70
C VAL A 520 -11.57 -3.19 15.87
N ASP A 521 -12.84 -3.54 15.72
CA ASP A 521 -13.32 -4.92 15.93
C ASP A 521 -13.47 -5.70 14.62
N ARG A 522 -13.08 -5.10 13.48
CA ARG A 522 -13.20 -5.76 12.19
C ARG A 522 -11.97 -6.61 11.90
N GLU A 523 -12.15 -7.92 11.97
CA GLU A 523 -11.08 -8.87 11.65
C GLU A 523 -10.44 -8.57 10.29
N GLY A 524 -9.11 -8.64 10.27
CA GLY A 524 -8.29 -8.35 9.09
C GLY A 524 -8.06 -6.87 8.79
N SER A 525 -8.63 -5.93 9.55
CA SER A 525 -8.27 -4.52 9.42
C SER A 525 -6.79 -4.29 9.75
N SER A 526 -6.24 -3.20 9.19
CA SER A 526 -4.86 -2.77 9.47
C SER A 526 -4.77 -1.86 10.70
N ASN A 527 -5.84 -1.74 11.49
CA ASN A 527 -5.83 -1.08 12.78
C ASN A 527 -5.29 -2.03 13.85
N TYR A 528 -4.00 -2.35 13.71
CA TYR A 528 -3.30 -3.31 14.54
C TYR A 528 -3.32 -2.90 16.02
N ALA A 529 -3.12 -1.61 16.30
CA ALA A 529 -3.16 -1.08 17.66
C ALA A 529 -4.58 -1.10 18.28
N GLY A 530 -5.65 -1.10 17.48
CA GLY A 530 -7.02 -0.96 18.00
C GLY A 530 -7.34 0.47 18.42
N ILE A 531 -6.92 1.45 17.60
CA ILE A 531 -7.16 2.88 17.80
C ILE A 531 -8.63 3.19 17.62
N SER A 532 -9.22 3.83 18.62
CA SER A 532 -10.54 4.45 18.54
C SER A 532 -10.46 5.83 19.19
N ASP A 533 -10.43 6.87 18.35
CA ASP A 533 -10.27 8.25 18.80
C ASP A 533 -11.11 9.21 17.92
N PRO A 534 -12.00 10.02 18.51
CA PRO A 534 -12.90 10.89 17.76
C PRO A 534 -12.20 12.10 17.09
N ALA A 535 -11.01 12.51 17.54
CA ALA A 535 -10.23 13.53 16.85
C ALA A 535 -9.59 12.94 15.59
N ILE A 536 -9.07 11.71 15.69
CA ILE A 536 -8.51 10.97 14.55
C ILE A 536 -9.61 10.72 13.50
N ASP A 537 -10.79 10.25 13.90
CA ASP A 537 -11.91 10.03 12.97
C ASP A 537 -12.29 11.31 12.21
N GLU A 538 -12.35 12.45 12.91
CA GLU A 538 -12.65 13.75 12.28
C GLU A 538 -11.55 14.22 11.33
N LEU A 539 -10.27 14.02 11.69
CA LEU A 539 -9.14 14.35 10.82
C LEU A 539 -9.15 13.48 9.55
N ILE A 540 -9.37 12.17 9.67
CA ILE A 540 -9.51 11.25 8.53
C ILE A 540 -10.61 11.75 7.58
N ARG A 541 -11.79 12.06 8.12
CA ARG A 541 -12.91 12.57 7.33
C ARG A 541 -12.53 13.84 6.57
N ARG A 542 -11.88 14.80 7.25
CA ARG A 542 -11.45 16.06 6.62
C ARG A 542 -10.37 15.85 5.55
N ILE A 543 -9.45 14.90 5.74
CA ILE A 543 -8.42 14.54 4.75
C ILE A 543 -9.07 14.03 3.46
N ILE A 544 -10.04 13.13 3.58
CA ILE A 544 -10.75 12.52 2.43
C ILE A 544 -11.47 13.57 1.58
N PHE A 545 -12.02 14.62 2.21
CA PHE A 545 -12.79 15.67 1.52
C PHE A 545 -12.02 16.98 1.30
N ALA A 546 -10.70 16.98 1.52
CA ALA A 546 -9.89 18.18 1.30
C ALA A 546 -9.87 18.52 -0.21
N GLN A 547 -10.28 19.75 -0.56
CA GLN A 547 -10.31 20.20 -1.95
C GLN A 547 -8.93 20.66 -2.43
N GLU A 548 -8.20 21.36 -1.57
CA GLU A 548 -6.90 21.96 -1.85
C GLU A 548 -5.77 21.17 -1.22
N ARG A 549 -4.67 21.02 -1.97
CA ARG A 549 -3.49 20.26 -1.53
C ARG A 549 -2.91 20.81 -0.22
N ASP A 550 -2.80 22.13 -0.08
CA ASP A 550 -2.22 22.75 1.12
C ASP A 550 -3.06 22.48 2.39
N GLU A 551 -4.39 22.47 2.27
CA GLU A 551 -5.29 22.08 3.37
C GLU A 551 -5.11 20.60 3.73
N GLN A 552 -5.03 19.73 2.71
CA GLN A 552 -4.81 18.28 2.92
C GLN A 552 -3.47 18.03 3.63
N VAL A 553 -2.39 18.69 3.22
CA VAL A 553 -1.07 18.58 3.86
C VAL A 553 -1.15 19.01 5.33
N ALA A 554 -1.82 20.14 5.62
CA ALA A 554 -2.00 20.60 7.00
C ALA A 554 -2.83 19.62 7.85
N LEU A 555 -3.86 19.01 7.28
CA LEU A 555 -4.69 17.99 7.93
C LEU A 555 -3.90 16.70 8.20
N VAL A 556 -3.08 16.24 7.26
CA VAL A 556 -2.25 15.05 7.42
C VAL A 556 -1.19 15.27 8.51
N LYS A 557 -0.55 16.46 8.55
CA LYS A 557 0.37 16.82 9.63
C LYS A 557 -0.31 16.84 10.99
N ALA A 558 -1.54 17.36 11.06
CA ALA A 558 -2.35 17.31 12.27
C ALA A 558 -2.66 15.86 12.71
N LEU A 559 -3.03 14.98 11.77
CA LEU A 559 -3.26 13.55 12.04
C LEU A 559 -2.00 12.86 12.56
N ASP A 560 -0.86 13.05 11.88
CA ASP A 560 0.44 12.50 12.28
C ASP A 560 0.80 12.93 13.71
N ARG A 561 0.67 14.22 14.01
CA ARG A 561 0.97 14.76 15.34
C ARG A 561 0.09 14.17 16.43
N VAL A 562 -1.21 14.02 16.18
CA VAL A 562 -2.14 13.42 17.14
C VAL A 562 -1.79 11.95 17.38
N LEU A 563 -1.55 11.17 16.31
CA LEU A 563 -1.13 9.77 16.41
C LEU A 563 0.16 9.61 17.24
N LEU A 564 1.17 10.46 16.97
CA LEU A 564 2.44 10.48 17.70
C LEU A 564 2.25 10.84 19.18
N ALA A 565 1.44 11.87 19.47
CA ALA A 565 1.15 12.31 20.83
C ALA A 565 0.47 11.21 21.66
N HIS A 566 -0.38 10.37 21.05
CA HIS A 566 -0.99 9.25 21.76
C HIS A 566 -0.05 8.07 22.04
N HIS A 567 1.18 8.07 21.52
CA HIS A 567 2.15 6.98 21.72
C HIS A 567 1.54 5.59 21.43
N TYR A 568 0.79 5.42 20.34
CA TYR A 568 0.14 4.12 20.05
C TYR A 568 1.14 3.01 19.73
N VAL A 569 2.32 3.37 19.25
CA VAL A 569 3.35 2.44 18.80
C VAL A 569 4.72 2.81 19.37
N VAL A 570 5.68 1.88 19.29
CA VAL A 570 7.10 2.16 19.49
C VAL A 570 7.75 2.20 18.12
N PRO A 571 8.02 3.40 17.56
CA PRO A 571 8.61 3.51 16.23
C PRO A 571 9.98 2.84 16.20
N LEU A 572 10.20 2.04 15.17
CA LEU A 572 11.46 1.35 14.94
C LEU A 572 12.34 2.21 14.05
N PHE A 573 12.75 1.67 12.92
CA PHE A 573 13.75 2.23 12.03
C PHE A 573 13.45 1.83 10.59
N TYR A 574 14.07 2.51 9.63
CA TYR A 574 13.98 2.17 8.22
C TYR A 574 15.26 2.55 7.46
N SER A 575 15.45 1.98 6.27
CA SER A 575 16.54 2.35 5.36
C SER A 575 16.05 3.38 4.34
N LYS A 576 16.81 4.45 4.10
CA LYS A 576 16.58 5.37 2.96
C LYS A 576 17.18 4.86 1.65
N ALA A 577 18.02 3.83 1.72
CA ALA A 577 18.66 3.20 0.57
C ALA A 577 17.91 1.91 0.21
N PHE A 578 17.63 1.76 -1.07
CA PHE A 578 17.17 0.51 -1.65
C PHE A 578 18.39 -0.24 -2.18
N LYS A 579 18.74 -1.33 -1.50
CA LYS A 579 19.97 -2.08 -1.73
C LYS A 579 19.68 -3.25 -2.67
N VAL A 580 20.23 -3.20 -3.88
CA VAL A 580 19.99 -4.22 -4.89
C VAL A 580 21.28 -4.83 -5.37
N ALA A 581 21.26 -6.14 -5.57
CA ALA A 581 22.32 -6.85 -6.25
C ALA A 581 21.72 -7.67 -7.39
N TYR A 582 22.32 -7.59 -8.57
CA TYR A 582 21.73 -8.16 -9.76
C TYR A 582 22.78 -8.55 -10.81
N ARG A 583 22.46 -9.51 -11.67
CA ARG A 583 23.37 -9.97 -12.74
C ARG A 583 23.76 -8.84 -13.67
N ALA A 584 25.02 -8.82 -14.09
CA ALA A 584 25.51 -7.85 -15.07
C ALA A 584 24.83 -7.97 -16.45
N THR A 585 24.18 -9.10 -16.71
CA THR A 585 23.34 -9.33 -17.90
C THR A 585 22.00 -8.60 -17.84
N LEU A 586 21.57 -8.11 -16.67
CA LEU A 586 20.40 -7.24 -16.55
C LEU A 586 20.80 -5.77 -16.78
N ALA A 587 19.95 -5.07 -17.51
CA ALA A 587 20.06 -3.65 -17.76
C ALA A 587 18.73 -2.94 -17.51
N HIS A 588 18.81 -1.63 -17.28
CA HIS A 588 17.68 -0.75 -17.04
C HIS A 588 17.93 0.63 -17.66
N PRO A 589 16.90 1.47 -17.81
CA PRO A 589 17.06 2.84 -18.28
C PRO A 589 18.06 3.61 -17.41
N ALA A 590 18.87 4.47 -18.03
CA ALA A 590 19.88 5.24 -17.31
C ALA A 590 19.27 6.13 -16.22
N GLU A 591 18.07 6.67 -16.48
CA GLU A 591 17.25 7.36 -15.50
C GLU A 591 16.12 6.44 -15.06
N LEU A 592 16.13 6.06 -13.78
CA LEU A 592 15.02 5.31 -13.18
C LEU A 592 13.82 6.23 -12.93
N PRO A 593 12.59 5.69 -12.87
CA PRO A 593 11.41 6.47 -12.56
C PRO A 593 11.57 7.25 -11.24
N TYR A 594 11.04 8.47 -11.18
CA TYR A 594 11.30 9.34 -10.02
C TYR A 594 10.76 8.77 -8.69
N TYR A 595 9.69 7.97 -8.74
CA TYR A 595 9.06 7.35 -7.56
C TYR A 595 9.17 5.82 -7.54
N GLY A 596 10.13 5.24 -8.28
CA GLY A 596 10.28 3.79 -8.38
C GLY A 596 11.64 3.35 -8.90
N ILE A 597 11.76 2.06 -9.18
CA ILE A 597 12.91 1.48 -9.89
C ILE A 597 12.50 0.79 -11.19
N GLY A 598 11.19 0.73 -11.50
CA GLY A 598 10.61 0.05 -12.66
C GLY A 598 10.99 -1.42 -12.81
N PHE A 599 11.41 -2.08 -11.73
CA PHE A 599 11.79 -3.49 -11.77
C PHE A 599 10.58 -4.37 -11.42
N PRO A 600 10.30 -5.43 -12.21
CA PRO A 600 11.03 -5.88 -13.40
C PRO A 600 10.58 -5.23 -14.72
N GLU A 601 9.51 -4.42 -14.73
CA GLU A 601 8.75 -4.08 -15.93
C GLU A 601 9.57 -3.36 -17.01
N ILE A 602 10.42 -2.39 -16.65
CA ILE A 602 11.20 -1.58 -17.62
C ILE A 602 12.65 -2.05 -17.77
N TRP A 603 13.03 -3.11 -17.04
CA TRP A 603 14.35 -3.74 -17.13
C TRP A 603 14.35 -4.77 -18.26
N TRP A 604 15.53 -5.16 -18.72
CA TRP A 604 15.68 -6.18 -19.78
C TRP A 604 16.96 -7.00 -19.61
N SER A 605 16.99 -8.15 -20.30
CA SER A 605 18.22 -8.93 -20.46
C SER A 605 19.02 -8.39 -21.64
N THR A 606 20.30 -8.09 -21.43
CA THR A 606 21.27 -7.75 -22.50
C THR A 606 21.61 -8.93 -23.41
N GLU A 607 21.19 -10.14 -23.03
CA GLU A 607 21.36 -11.36 -23.83
C GLU A 607 20.13 -11.69 -24.71
N ALA A 608 19.05 -10.91 -24.58
CA ALA A 608 17.90 -11.03 -25.47
C ALA A 608 18.29 -10.54 -26.88
N GLN A 609 17.94 -11.33 -27.90
CA GLN A 609 18.26 -11.07 -29.31
C GLN A 609 17.18 -10.26 -30.02
#